data_AF-A0A2N2I4N4-F1
#
_entry.id   AF-A0A2N2I4N4-F1
#
_cell.length_a   1.000
_cell.length_b   1.000
_cell.length_c   1.000
_cell.angle_alpha   90.00
_cell.angle_beta   90.00
_cell.angle_gamma   90.00
#
_symmetry.space_group_name_H-M   'P 1'
#
loop_
_entity.id
_entity.type
_entity.pdbx_description
1 polymer ?
#
loop_
_entity_poly.entity_id
_entity_poly.type
_entity_poly.pdbx_seq_one_letter_code
_entity_poly.pdbx_strand_id
1 'polypeptide(L)'
;MSETDIYQRVSAASAISRGQVESVAALLDEGGTVPFIARYRKERTGGLDEVAIQKVRDALEAGRELDKRREAILGSLTERGLLTDTLGQAVRQAPTLAELEDVYLPYRPK
;
A
#
# COMPACT_ATOMS: atom_id res chain seq x y z
N MET A 1 -2.86 0.29 -9.49
CA MET A 1 -1.37 0.29 -9.35
C MET A 1 -0.92 -1.14 -9.09
N SER A 2 0.32 -1.54 -9.41
CA SER A 2 0.72 -2.94 -9.26
C SER A 2 1.14 -3.24 -7.82
N GLU A 3 0.89 -4.46 -7.36
CA GLU A 3 1.29 -4.92 -6.01
C GLU A 3 2.82 -4.84 -5.81
N THR A 4 3.57 -5.01 -6.91
CA THR A 4 5.02 -4.80 -6.98
C THR A 4 5.45 -3.38 -6.54
N ASP A 5 4.65 -2.36 -6.87
CA ASP A 5 4.95 -0.97 -6.49
C ASP A 5 4.73 -0.74 -4.98
N ILE A 6 3.77 -1.44 -4.38
CA ILE A 6 3.53 -1.42 -2.93
C ILE A 6 4.74 -2.03 -2.21
N TYR A 7 5.21 -3.20 -2.66
CA TYR A 7 6.35 -3.88 -2.03
C TYR A 7 7.62 -3.02 -2.05
N GLN A 8 7.87 -2.33 -3.16
CA GLN A 8 9.01 -1.41 -3.26
C GLN A 8 8.88 -0.24 -2.27
N ARG A 9 7.70 0.35 -2.12
CA ARG A 9 7.45 1.43 -1.15
C ARG A 9 7.59 0.96 0.29
N VAL A 10 7.02 -0.20 0.62
CA VAL A 10 7.12 -0.79 1.97
C VAL A 10 8.58 -1.11 2.30
N SER A 11 9.32 -1.69 1.35
CA SER A 11 10.75 -1.96 1.53
C SER A 11 11.55 -0.69 1.84
N ALA A 12 11.31 0.39 1.08
CA ALA A 12 11.97 1.68 1.30
C ALA A 12 11.62 2.31 2.66
N ALA A 13 10.38 2.16 3.13
CA ALA A 13 9.92 2.75 4.39
C ALA A 13 10.30 1.95 5.65
N SER A 14 10.52 0.64 5.52
CA SER A 14 10.72 -0.27 6.66
C SER A 14 12.16 -0.75 6.84
N ALA A 15 13.07 -0.40 5.94
CA ALA A 15 14.44 -0.94 5.87
C ALA A 15 14.48 -2.48 5.79
N ILE A 16 13.39 -3.10 5.34
CA ILE A 16 13.28 -4.54 5.10
C ILE A 16 13.45 -4.78 3.60
N SER A 17 14.19 -5.81 3.22
CA SER A 17 14.42 -6.08 1.80
C SER A 17 13.11 -6.43 1.09
N ARG A 18 13.00 -6.05 -0.18
CA ARG A 18 11.82 -6.34 -1.00
C ARG A 18 11.45 -7.83 -1.00
N GLY A 19 12.42 -8.73 -1.10
CA GLY A 19 12.16 -10.17 -1.06
C GLY A 19 11.56 -10.66 0.27
N GLN A 20 11.93 -10.04 1.40
CA GLN A 20 11.32 -10.33 2.69
C GLN A 20 9.90 -9.75 2.78
N VAL A 21 9.66 -8.56 2.25
CA VAL A 21 8.31 -7.98 2.15
C VAL A 21 7.39 -8.89 1.33
N GLU A 22 7.84 -9.34 0.15
CA GLU A 22 7.13 -10.29 -0.70
C GLU A 22 6.84 -11.60 0.03
N SER A 23 7.82 -12.13 0.77
CA SER A 23 7.65 -13.38 1.53
C SER A 23 6.64 -13.24 2.68
N VAL A 24 6.67 -12.11 3.39
CA VAL A 24 5.69 -11.81 4.44
C VAL A 24 4.30 -11.61 3.83
N ALA A 25 4.18 -10.88 2.72
CA ALA A 25 2.91 -10.66 2.02
C ALA A 25 2.27 -12.00 1.62
N ALA A 26 3.03 -12.87 0.94
CA ALA A 26 2.55 -14.19 0.55
C ALA A 26 2.08 -15.03 1.74
N LEU A 27 2.82 -14.99 2.86
CA LEU A 27 2.44 -15.72 4.08
C LEU A 27 1.16 -15.18 4.74
N LEU A 28 0.94 -13.86 4.68
CA LEU A 28 -0.28 -13.23 5.18
C LEU A 28 -1.47 -13.59 4.27
N ASP A 29 -1.28 -13.56 2.95
CA ASP A 29 -2.30 -13.91 1.96
C ASP A 29 -2.65 -15.42 1.99
N GLU A 30 -1.70 -16.29 2.38
CA GLU A 30 -1.92 -17.70 2.74
C GLU A 30 -2.72 -17.89 4.06
N GLY A 31 -3.09 -16.80 4.76
CA GLY A 31 -3.84 -16.82 6.02
C GLY A 31 -2.98 -16.92 7.28
N GLY A 32 -1.65 -16.75 7.15
CA GLY A 32 -0.74 -16.73 8.29
C GLY A 32 -0.94 -15.49 9.16
N THR A 33 -0.94 -15.64 10.48
CA THR A 33 -0.98 -14.51 11.42
C THR A 33 0.44 -14.04 11.76
N VAL A 34 0.59 -12.78 12.19
CA VAL A 34 1.89 -12.22 12.59
C VAL A 34 2.63 -13.10 13.62
N PRO A 35 2.01 -13.57 14.73
CA PRO A 35 2.69 -14.46 15.68
C PRO A 35 3.07 -15.81 15.06
N PHE A 36 2.23 -16.35 14.18
CA PHE A 36 2.50 -17.62 13.49
C PHE A 36 3.70 -17.49 12.56
N ILE A 37 3.76 -16.44 11.75
CA ILE A 37 4.86 -16.19 10.82
C ILE A 37 6.17 -15.99 11.60
N ALA A 38 6.15 -15.14 12.63
CA ALA A 38 7.33 -14.85 13.45
C ALA A 38 7.90 -16.09 14.15
N ARG A 39 7.04 -17.05 14.52
CA ARG A 39 7.44 -18.25 15.25
C ARG A 39 7.80 -19.44 14.36
N TYR A 40 7.08 -19.64 13.26
CA TYR A 40 7.14 -20.87 12.46
C TYR A 40 7.55 -20.68 11.00
N ARG A 41 7.83 -19.44 10.56
CA ARG A 41 8.20 -19.12 9.18
C ARG A 41 9.46 -18.26 9.07
N LYS A 42 10.31 -18.28 10.10
CA LYS A 42 11.57 -17.49 10.16
C LYS A 42 12.45 -17.68 8.93
N GLU A 43 12.64 -18.91 8.47
CA GLU A 43 13.46 -19.18 7.27
C GLU A 43 12.88 -18.53 6.00
N ARG A 44 11.54 -18.58 5.83
CA ARG A 44 10.87 -17.94 4.69
C ARG A 44 10.95 -16.41 4.74
N THR A 45 10.99 -15.81 5.92
CA THR A 45 11.09 -14.35 6.08
C THR A 45 12.53 -13.85 6.21
N GLY A 46 13.54 -14.72 6.13
CA GLY A 46 14.94 -14.33 6.37
C GLY A 46 15.20 -13.85 7.81
N GLY A 47 14.48 -14.43 8.77
CA GLY A 47 14.70 -14.21 10.20
C GLY A 47 13.98 -12.99 10.79
N LEU A 48 13.01 -12.39 10.09
CA LEU A 48 12.24 -11.26 10.64
C LEU A 48 11.53 -11.65 11.94
N ASP A 49 11.59 -10.75 12.92
CA ASP A 49 10.87 -10.88 14.18
C ASP A 49 9.41 -10.39 14.07
N GLU A 50 8.66 -10.58 15.15
CA GLU A 50 7.25 -10.23 15.21
C GLU A 50 7.00 -8.74 14.94
N VAL A 51 7.88 -7.85 15.44
CA VAL A 51 7.75 -6.40 15.26
C VAL A 51 7.98 -6.01 13.80
N ALA A 52 8.96 -6.60 13.12
CA ALA A 52 9.22 -6.36 11.72
C ALA A 52 8.08 -6.87 10.83
N ILE A 53 7.58 -8.08 11.09
CA ILE A 53 6.44 -8.66 10.36
C ILE A 53 5.19 -7.81 10.55
N GLN A 54 4.94 -7.35 11.79
CA GLN A 54 3.85 -6.44 12.14
C GLN A 54 3.92 -5.13 11.33
N LYS A 55 5.11 -4.51 11.27
CA LYS A 55 5.34 -3.30 10.46
C LYS A 55 5.09 -3.50 8.97
N VAL A 56 5.53 -4.64 8.41
CA VAL A 56 5.27 -4.96 7.01
C VAL A 56 3.78 -5.11 6.74
N ARG A 57 3.06 -5.86 7.59
CA ARG A 57 1.61 -6.04 7.46
C ARG A 57 0.89 -4.69 7.42
N ASP A 58 1.14 -3.83 8.41
CA ASP A 58 0.45 -2.54 8.52
C ASP A 58 0.78 -1.62 7.32
N ALA A 59 2.03 -1.64 6.85
CA ALA A 59 2.44 -0.86 5.69
C ALA A 59 1.83 -1.37 4.37
N LEU A 60 1.68 -2.69 4.22
CA LEU A 60 0.98 -3.31 3.09
C LEU A 60 -0.50 -2.93 3.11
N GLU A 61 -1.16 -3.04 4.25
CA GLU A 61 -2.58 -2.66 4.43
C GLU A 61 -2.80 -1.17 4.11
N ALA A 62 -1.97 -0.28 4.66
CA ALA A 62 -2.03 1.15 4.36
C ALA A 62 -1.79 1.46 2.88
N GLY A 63 -0.83 0.78 2.25
CA GLY A 63 -0.53 0.93 0.82
C GLY A 63 -1.70 0.47 -0.07
N ARG A 64 -2.30 -0.68 0.25
CA ARG A 64 -3.47 -1.23 -0.45
C ARG A 64 -4.68 -0.29 -0.34
N GLU A 65 -4.93 0.27 0.85
CA GLU A 65 -6.03 1.23 1.05
C GLU A 65 -5.79 2.54 0.29
N LEU A 66 -4.56 3.07 0.32
CA LEU A 66 -4.19 4.26 -0.44
C LEU A 66 -4.40 4.07 -1.94
N ASP A 67 -3.97 2.94 -2.50
CA ASP A 67 -4.12 2.64 -3.92
C ASP A 67 -5.59 2.44 -4.30
N LYS A 68 -6.38 1.74 -3.48
CA LYS A 68 -7.83 1.59 -3.67
C LYS A 68 -8.54 2.95 -3.68
N ARG A 69 -8.22 3.82 -2.71
CA ARG A 69 -8.83 5.15 -2.63
C ARG A 69 -8.44 6.01 -3.83
N ARG A 70 -7.19 5.92 -4.28
CA ARG A 70 -6.69 6.62 -5.46
C ARG A 70 -7.44 6.21 -6.71
N GLU A 71 -7.66 4.92 -6.91
CA GLU A 71 -8.41 4.40 -8.05
C GLU A 71 -9.86 4.88 -8.03
N ALA A 72 -10.51 4.88 -6.86
CA ALA A 72 -11.87 5.41 -6.71
C ALA A 72 -11.97 6.90 -7.07
N ILE A 73 -10.99 7.71 -6.66
CA ILE A 73 -10.94 9.15 -6.99
C ILE A 73 -10.71 9.36 -8.48
N LEU A 74 -9.73 8.67 -9.08
CA LEU A 74 -9.48 8.73 -10.52
C LEU A 74 -10.72 8.31 -11.33
N GLY A 75 -11.42 7.26 -10.89
CA GLY A 75 -12.68 6.81 -11.48
C GLY A 75 -13.74 7.92 -11.43
N SER A 76 -14.00 8.48 -10.25
CA SER A 76 -14.99 9.57 -10.10
C SER A 76 -14.67 10.80 -10.94
N LEU A 77 -13.39 11.20 -11.02
CA LEU A 77 -12.95 12.32 -11.85
C LEU A 77 -13.12 12.02 -13.35
N THR A 78 -12.86 10.78 -13.76
CA THR A 78 -13.01 10.34 -15.16
C THR A 78 -14.49 10.34 -15.56
N GLU A 79 -15.35 9.70 -14.76
CA GLU A 79 -16.79 9.61 -15.01
C GLU A 79 -17.47 10.97 -15.16
N ARG A 80 -16.93 11.99 -14.47
CA ARG A 80 -17.46 13.36 -14.49
C ARG A 80 -16.75 14.27 -15.48
N GLY A 81 -15.80 13.75 -16.27
CA GLY A 81 -15.04 14.53 -17.25
C GLY A 81 -14.15 15.62 -16.64
N LEU A 82 -13.75 15.46 -15.38
CA LEU A 82 -12.91 16.41 -14.63
C LEU A 82 -11.42 16.03 -14.64
N LEU A 83 -11.10 14.80 -15.06
CA LEU A 83 -9.72 14.32 -15.05
C LEU A 83 -8.89 15.01 -16.14
N THR A 84 -7.99 15.89 -15.71
CA THR A 84 -6.91 16.45 -16.53
C THR A 84 -5.60 15.72 -16.25
N ASP A 85 -4.62 15.85 -17.14
CA ASP A 85 -3.30 15.23 -16.94
C ASP A 85 -2.64 15.70 -15.62
N THR A 86 -2.68 17.01 -15.36
CA THR A 86 -2.13 17.60 -14.12
C THR A 86 -2.84 17.09 -12.88
N LEU A 87 -4.18 17.05 -12.88
CA LEU A 87 -4.95 16.54 -11.74
C LEU A 87 -4.71 15.04 -11.54
N GLY A 88 -4.69 14.26 -12.62
CA GLY A 88 -4.39 12.84 -12.58
C GLY A 88 -2.98 12.57 -12.04
N GLN A 89 -2.00 13.41 -12.39
CA GLN A 89 -0.65 13.31 -11.83
C GLN A 89 -0.65 13.63 -10.33
N ALA A 90 -1.31 14.69 -9.90
CA ALA A 90 -1.41 15.05 -8.48
C ALA A 90 -2.03 13.91 -7.64
N VAL A 91 -3.13 13.32 -8.12
CA VAL A 91 -3.78 12.18 -7.48
C VAL A 91 -2.87 10.94 -7.44
N ARG A 92 -2.11 10.68 -8.51
CA ARG A 92 -1.16 9.55 -8.56
C ARG A 92 0.04 9.73 -7.64
N GLN A 93 0.51 10.96 -7.46
CA GLN A 93 1.70 11.27 -6.69
C GLN A 93 1.42 11.52 -5.20
N ALA A 94 0.16 11.71 -4.81
CA ALA A 94 -0.21 11.89 -3.40
C ALA A 94 0.28 10.69 -2.54
N PRO A 95 1.20 10.91 -1.58
CA PRO A 95 1.86 9.87 -0.80
C PRO A 95 1.02 9.34 0.36
N THR A 96 -0.01 10.07 0.78
CA THR A 96 -0.86 9.72 1.93
C THR A 96 -2.34 9.83 1.58
N LEU A 97 -3.20 9.17 2.37
CA LEU A 97 -4.65 9.29 2.23
C LEU A 97 -5.11 10.74 2.46
N ALA A 98 -4.48 11.46 3.38
CA ALA A 98 -4.81 12.86 3.67
C ALA A 98 -4.52 13.75 2.45
N GLU A 99 -3.32 13.66 1.88
CA GLU A 99 -2.97 14.43 0.68
C GLU A 99 -3.82 14.06 -0.52
N LEU A 100 -4.21 12.78 -0.62
CA LEU A 100 -5.12 12.31 -1.66
C LEU A 100 -6.51 12.94 -1.52
N GLU A 101 -7.02 13.04 -0.28
CA GLU A 101 -8.29 13.72 0.02
C GLU A 101 -8.20 15.23 -0.23
N ASP A 102 -7.09 15.86 0.12
CA ASP A 102 -6.88 17.30 -0.09
C ASP A 102 -6.91 17.65 -1.59
N VAL A 103 -6.27 16.83 -2.43
CA VAL A 103 -6.32 16.96 -3.90
C VAL A 103 -7.76 16.80 -4.42
N TYR A 104 -8.52 15.87 -3.85
CA TYR A 104 -9.88 15.57 -4.31
C TYR A 104 -10.95 16.52 -3.76
N LEU A 105 -10.70 17.19 -2.64
CA LEU A 105 -11.66 18.01 -1.91
C LEU A 105 -12.40 19.03 -2.79
N PRO A 106 -11.76 19.80 -3.70
CA PRO A 106 -12.45 20.78 -4.54
C PRO A 106 -13.41 20.14 -5.56
N TYR A 107 -13.23 18.85 -5.84
CA TYR A 107 -13.96 18.12 -6.86
C TYR A 107 -15.02 17.19 -6.27
N ARG A 108 -15.11 17.06 -4.94
CA ARG A 108 -16.07 16.14 -4.30
C ARG A 108 -17.50 16.44 -4.80
N PRO A 109 -18.27 15.41 -5.24
CA PRO A 109 -19.67 15.58 -5.61
C PRO A 109 -20.46 16.23 -4.45
N LYS A 110 -21.39 17.12 -4.81
CA LYS A 110 -22.38 17.63 -3.87
C LYS A 110 -23.56 16.68 -3.75
#